data_AF-I2GW80-F1
#
_entry.id   AF-I2GW80-F1
#
_cell.length_a   1.000
_cell.length_b   1.000
_cell.length_c   1.000
_cell.angle_alpha   90.00
_cell.angle_beta   90.00
_cell.angle_gamma   90.00
#
_symmetry.space_group_name_H-M   'P 1'
#
loop_
_entity.id
_entity.type
_entity.pdbx_description
1 polymer ?
#
loop_
_entity_poly.entity_id
_entity_poly.type
_entity_poly.pdbx_seq_one_letter_code
_entity_poly.pdbx_strand_id
1 'polypeptide(L)'
;MSQIANHLRDSYMEHHQIHNNNHISGGDSFDLEENEKENTITYSSRVPPPETHVMKSKINQNKTRILKSSINSILAQKGEKAKILLKTPSIENETQPRGEEKRAPHSGEQEKKENAGNGTSSGAAAAAATTTTAAAASAPSNKLINDLQNNGRNSMNKLQFLFYQMVLIVCFIYYGTFRYFQFNFNTTKLKLLSIVYNPSHTPQLIRQDVNKLSKIPKRLAAILEMKSIGDIDGGINGLLNDGSEVVCWTISAGIKHLILYDYDGVLKKNINLFRQEIHNNLTNYYGPKDLPKYCIKIPHLNKLYYNNVTDDEGLKDEEENKKVSIEITLLSVRDGRETIVDLTKTMNELYLHKKLQEKEITMDLINNELIQLVGHEPDLLLYFGPSLDLQGFPPWHIRLTEFYWETDNNEVSYLVFIRGLKEYSNCKINLGK
;
A
#
# COMPACT_ATOMS: atom_id res chain seq x y z
N MET A 1 -7.45 20.08 22.70
CA MET A 1 -6.98 18.96 21.85
C MET A 1 -6.60 19.44 20.45
N SER A 2 -7.51 19.52 19.46
CA SER A 2 -7.14 19.84 18.05
C SER A 2 -6.22 21.05 17.89
N GLN A 3 -6.55 22.21 18.48
CA GLN A 3 -5.72 23.43 18.38
C GLN A 3 -4.32 23.28 19.00
N ILE A 4 -4.15 22.44 20.03
CA ILE A 4 -2.85 22.20 20.68
C ILE A 4 -1.97 21.29 19.81
N ALA A 5 -2.58 20.28 19.17
CA ALA A 5 -1.89 19.43 18.20
C ALA A 5 -1.41 20.24 16.97
N ASN A 6 -2.21 21.19 16.50
CA ASN A 6 -1.81 22.11 15.43
C ASN A 6 -0.67 23.02 15.90
N HIS A 7 -0.80 23.69 17.05
CA HIS A 7 0.24 24.64 17.51
C HIS A 7 1.60 23.97 17.78
N LEU A 8 1.61 22.72 18.26
CA LEU A 8 2.82 21.90 18.37
C LEU A 8 3.41 21.52 17.00
N ARG A 9 2.57 21.27 15.99
CA ARG A 9 3.00 21.01 14.61
C ARG A 9 3.62 22.26 13.99
N ASP A 10 2.99 23.42 14.16
CA ASP A 10 3.43 24.68 13.57
C ASP A 10 4.78 25.11 14.17
N SER A 11 4.93 25.03 15.51
CA SER A 11 6.20 25.33 16.20
C SER A 11 7.34 24.37 15.79
N TYR A 12 7.03 23.10 15.52
CA TYR A 12 8.02 22.13 15.01
C TYR A 12 8.49 22.45 13.59
N MET A 13 7.61 22.96 12.73
CA MET A 13 7.95 23.39 11.37
C MET A 13 8.77 24.70 11.36
N GLU A 14 8.44 25.65 12.24
CA GLU A 14 9.12 26.95 12.35
C GLU A 14 10.59 26.79 12.79
N HIS A 15 10.85 25.96 13.80
CA HIS A 15 12.22 25.63 14.22
C HIS A 15 13.06 24.96 13.12
N HIS A 16 12.45 24.22 12.19
CA HIS A 16 13.15 23.58 11.08
C HIS A 16 13.51 24.53 9.94
N GLN A 17 12.86 25.70 9.81
CA GLN A 17 13.20 26.69 8.78
C GLN A 17 14.35 27.62 9.21
N ILE A 18 14.44 27.94 10.50
CA ILE A 18 15.43 28.91 11.03
C ILE A 18 16.88 28.43 10.82
N HIS A 19 17.14 27.12 10.78
CA HIS A 19 18.49 26.57 10.66
C HIS A 19 19.17 26.75 9.28
N ASN A 20 18.42 27.12 8.22
CA ASN A 20 18.96 27.21 6.85
C ASN A 20 19.46 28.61 6.43
N ASN A 21 19.23 29.68 7.22
CA ASN A 21 19.40 31.06 6.74
C ASN A 21 20.60 31.84 7.31
N ASN A 22 21.46 31.23 8.15
CA ASN A 22 22.57 31.94 8.81
C ASN A 22 23.96 31.39 8.41
N HIS A 23 24.43 31.70 7.20
CA HIS A 23 25.86 31.93 6.98
C HIS A 23 26.14 32.67 5.65
N ILE A 24 26.86 33.79 5.76
CA ILE A 24 27.91 34.36 4.88
C ILE A 24 27.95 35.88 5.10
N SER A 25 29.09 36.40 5.56
CA SER A 25 29.36 37.82 5.72
C SER A 25 30.88 38.01 5.80
N GLY A 26 31.43 38.85 4.91
CA GLY A 26 32.87 38.94 4.64
C GLY A 26 33.43 37.73 3.87
N GLY A 27 34.41 37.86 2.98
CA GLY A 27 35.05 39.07 2.46
C GLY A 27 36.57 39.01 2.50
N ASP A 28 37.19 38.77 1.33
CA ASP A 28 38.38 39.48 0.83
C ASP A 28 38.76 38.95 -0.56
N SER A 29 39.53 39.75 -1.31
CA SER A 29 39.89 39.53 -2.71
C SER A 29 41.29 38.94 -2.88
N PHE A 30 41.45 37.98 -3.80
CA PHE A 30 42.75 37.74 -4.44
C PHE A 30 42.58 37.17 -5.86
N ASP A 31 43.15 37.82 -6.86
CA ASP A 31 43.10 37.41 -8.26
C ASP A 31 44.26 36.47 -8.60
N LEU A 32 43.98 35.36 -9.27
CA LEU A 32 44.89 34.67 -10.19
C LEU A 32 44.09 34.04 -11.33
N GLU A 33 44.37 34.46 -12.56
CA GLU A 33 43.89 33.79 -13.77
C GLU A 33 44.79 32.61 -14.11
N GLU A 34 44.23 31.42 -14.35
CA GLU A 34 44.73 30.57 -15.44
C GLU A 34 43.62 29.69 -16.02
N ASN A 35 43.79 29.22 -17.25
CA ASN A 35 42.72 28.67 -18.08
C ASN A 35 42.67 27.14 -18.06
N GLU A 36 41.50 26.57 -17.76
CA GLU A 36 41.10 25.28 -18.35
C GLU A 36 39.60 25.20 -18.64
N LYS A 37 39.21 24.32 -19.57
CA LYS A 37 37.90 24.38 -20.26
C LYS A 37 36.94 23.28 -19.80
N GLU A 38 35.90 23.63 -19.06
CA GLU A 38 34.74 22.75 -18.83
C GLU A 38 33.40 23.41 -19.20
N ASN A 39 32.44 22.59 -19.64
CA ASN A 39 31.12 23.04 -20.08
C ASN A 39 30.15 23.20 -18.90
N THR A 40 30.09 24.41 -18.33
CA THR A 40 29.12 24.74 -17.26
C THR A 40 27.68 24.74 -17.78
N ILE A 41 27.01 23.59 -17.76
CA ILE A 41 25.56 23.49 -17.97
C ILE A 41 24.86 24.09 -16.75
N THR A 42 24.35 25.31 -16.91
CA THR A 42 23.62 26.03 -15.87
C THR A 42 22.22 25.44 -15.67
N TYR A 43 22.07 24.59 -14.65
CA TYR A 43 20.77 24.09 -14.20
C TYR A 43 19.92 25.23 -13.63
N SER A 44 19.13 25.87 -14.49
CA SER A 44 18.11 26.83 -14.09
C SER A 44 17.03 26.12 -13.26
N SER A 45 16.82 26.57 -12.02
CA SER A 45 15.74 26.11 -11.13
C SER A 45 14.36 26.52 -11.67
N ARG A 46 13.91 25.84 -12.73
CA ARG A 46 12.53 25.91 -13.24
C ARG A 46 11.77 24.68 -12.77
N VAL A 47 10.66 24.94 -12.07
CA VAL A 47 9.61 23.95 -11.82
C VAL A 47 9.27 23.24 -13.14
N PRO A 48 9.23 21.90 -13.20
CA PRO A 48 8.91 21.19 -14.43
C PRO A 48 7.51 21.60 -14.91
N PRO A 49 7.32 21.91 -16.21
CA PRO A 49 6.03 22.35 -16.70
C PRO A 49 4.98 21.23 -16.50
N PRO A 50 3.74 21.57 -16.13
CA PRO A 50 2.71 20.57 -15.84
C PRO A 50 2.43 19.69 -17.07
N GLU A 51 2.33 18.38 -16.86
CA GLU A 51 2.02 17.39 -17.90
C GLU A 51 0.86 17.84 -18.79
N THR A 52 1.18 18.17 -20.04
CA THR A 52 0.21 18.72 -21.01
C THR A 52 -0.95 17.76 -21.26
N HIS A 53 -2.13 18.31 -21.56
CA HIS A 53 -3.33 17.52 -21.88
C HIS A 53 -3.10 16.50 -23.01
N VAL A 54 -2.13 16.74 -23.90
CA VAL A 54 -1.77 15.86 -25.03
C VAL A 54 -1.05 14.58 -24.59
N MET A 55 -0.28 14.61 -23.49
CA MET A 55 0.30 13.38 -22.93
C MET A 55 -0.76 12.57 -22.18
N LYS A 56 -1.58 13.24 -21.36
CA LYS A 56 -2.68 12.60 -20.62
C LYS A 56 -3.72 11.95 -21.54
N SER A 57 -4.05 12.59 -22.68
CA SER A 57 -4.96 12.01 -23.67
C SER A 57 -4.36 10.79 -24.36
N LYS A 58 -3.08 10.82 -24.77
CA LYS A 58 -2.40 9.66 -25.38
C LYS A 58 -2.29 8.47 -24.43
N ILE A 59 -1.97 8.69 -23.15
CA ILE A 59 -1.92 7.63 -22.14
C ILE A 59 -3.31 7.01 -21.92
N ASN A 60 -4.36 7.82 -21.78
CA ASN A 60 -5.72 7.30 -21.67
C ASN A 60 -6.19 6.59 -22.94
N GLN A 61 -5.88 7.09 -24.14
CA GLN A 61 -6.22 6.41 -25.39
C GLN A 61 -5.56 5.02 -25.48
N ASN A 62 -4.31 4.87 -25.04
CA ASN A 62 -3.66 3.56 -24.97
C ASN A 62 -4.30 2.65 -23.91
N LYS A 63 -4.58 3.13 -22.68
CA LYS A 63 -5.34 2.39 -21.65
C LYS A 63 -6.67 1.87 -22.21
N THR A 64 -7.47 2.77 -22.79
CA THR A 64 -8.79 2.46 -23.36
C THR A 64 -8.69 1.52 -24.56
N ARG A 65 -7.62 1.60 -25.37
CA ARG A 65 -7.37 0.66 -26.48
C ARG A 65 -7.02 -0.72 -25.97
N ILE A 66 -6.12 -0.84 -24.98
CA ILE A 66 -5.72 -2.10 -24.34
C ILE A 66 -6.94 -2.80 -23.71
N LEU A 67 -7.72 -2.09 -22.90
CA LEU A 67 -8.89 -2.70 -22.25
C LEU A 67 -9.96 -3.11 -23.27
N LYS A 68 -10.20 -2.29 -24.31
CA LYS A 68 -11.12 -2.66 -25.40
C LYS A 68 -10.60 -3.85 -26.22
N SER A 69 -9.28 -3.99 -26.44
CA SER A 69 -8.74 -5.20 -27.09
C SER A 69 -8.85 -6.45 -26.21
N SER A 70 -8.57 -6.34 -24.90
CA SER A 70 -8.64 -7.49 -24.01
C SER A 70 -10.07 -8.00 -23.86
N ILE A 71 -11.02 -7.09 -23.55
CA ILE A 71 -12.44 -7.41 -23.44
C ILE A 71 -13.01 -7.94 -24.76
N ASN A 72 -12.62 -7.38 -25.91
CA ASN A 72 -13.01 -7.95 -27.22
C ASN A 72 -12.43 -9.36 -27.44
N SER A 73 -11.19 -9.64 -27.02
CA SER A 73 -10.59 -10.98 -27.15
C SER A 73 -11.26 -12.01 -26.23
N ILE A 74 -11.63 -11.62 -25.02
CA ILE A 74 -12.38 -12.46 -24.06
C ILE A 74 -13.79 -12.73 -24.59
N LEU A 75 -14.46 -11.73 -25.18
CA LEU A 75 -15.75 -11.90 -25.85
C LEU A 75 -15.64 -12.80 -27.10
N ALA A 76 -14.56 -12.71 -27.87
CA ALA A 76 -14.30 -13.62 -28.99
C ALA A 76 -14.09 -15.07 -28.52
N GLN A 77 -13.28 -15.30 -27.48
CA GLN A 77 -13.06 -16.63 -26.89
C GLN A 77 -14.36 -17.22 -26.28
N LYS A 78 -15.23 -16.39 -25.68
CA LYS A 78 -16.60 -16.81 -25.29
C LYS A 78 -17.41 -17.22 -26.53
N GLY A 79 -17.35 -16.44 -27.62
CA GLY A 79 -18.04 -16.72 -28.88
C GLY A 79 -17.58 -18.02 -29.56
N GLU A 80 -16.29 -18.35 -29.51
CA GLU A 80 -15.77 -19.62 -30.00
C GLU A 80 -16.18 -20.80 -29.12
N LYS A 81 -16.09 -20.67 -27.79
CA LYS A 81 -16.62 -21.70 -26.87
C LYS A 81 -18.12 -21.96 -27.08
N ALA A 82 -18.91 -20.91 -27.34
CA ALA A 82 -20.32 -21.06 -27.69
C ALA A 82 -20.52 -21.80 -29.03
N LYS A 83 -19.73 -21.50 -30.07
CA LYS A 83 -19.75 -22.22 -31.37
C LYS A 83 -19.32 -23.69 -31.25
N ILE A 84 -18.39 -24.01 -30.36
CA ILE A 84 -17.96 -25.39 -30.09
C ILE A 84 -19.07 -26.17 -29.36
N LEU A 85 -19.72 -25.56 -28.36
CA LEU A 85 -20.82 -26.18 -27.62
C LEU A 85 -22.06 -26.45 -28.48
N LEU A 86 -22.28 -25.67 -29.55
CA LEU A 86 -23.40 -25.82 -30.48
C LEU A 86 -23.21 -26.94 -31.52
N LYS A 87 -22.13 -27.73 -31.45
CA LYS A 87 -21.75 -28.69 -32.50
C LYS A 87 -21.83 -30.17 -32.11
N THR A 88 -22.32 -30.49 -30.91
CA THR A 88 -22.66 -31.86 -30.50
C THR A 88 -24.11 -32.19 -30.86
N PRO A 89 -24.40 -33.31 -31.55
CA PRO A 89 -25.76 -33.66 -31.96
C PRO A 89 -26.59 -34.20 -30.78
N SER A 90 -27.88 -33.85 -30.77
CA SER A 90 -28.87 -34.38 -29.84
C SER A 90 -29.23 -35.84 -30.15
N ILE A 91 -29.54 -36.60 -29.10
CA ILE A 91 -30.29 -37.87 -29.21
C ILE A 91 -31.44 -37.81 -28.22
N GLU A 92 -32.66 -38.00 -28.71
CA GLU A 92 -33.88 -38.08 -27.91
C GLU A 92 -34.09 -39.52 -27.40
N ASN A 93 -34.76 -39.69 -26.24
CA ASN A 93 -36.01 -40.45 -26.20
C ASN A 93 -36.72 -40.40 -24.84
N GLU A 94 -38.00 -40.80 -24.90
CA GLU A 94 -39.02 -40.81 -23.84
C GLU A 94 -38.68 -41.80 -22.69
N THR A 95 -39.22 -41.67 -21.46
CA THR A 95 -40.63 -41.91 -21.13
C THR A 95 -40.98 -41.53 -19.68
N GLN A 96 -42.28 -41.36 -19.40
CA GLN A 96 -42.92 -41.34 -18.07
C GLN A 96 -43.91 -42.53 -18.00
N PRO A 97 -44.40 -43.02 -16.83
CA PRO A 97 -45.60 -42.36 -16.24
C PRO A 97 -45.95 -42.61 -14.73
N ARG A 98 -46.83 -41.73 -14.21
CA ARG A 98 -47.97 -41.94 -13.25
C ARG A 98 -47.82 -42.20 -11.72
N GLY A 99 -48.85 -41.73 -10.99
CA GLY A 99 -49.13 -41.84 -9.53
C GLY A 99 -49.09 -40.45 -8.86
N GLU A 100 -50.16 -39.71 -8.52
CA GLU A 100 -51.41 -39.99 -7.76
C GLU A 100 -51.09 -40.44 -6.30
N GLU A 101 -51.65 -39.86 -5.21
CA GLU A 101 -52.99 -39.28 -4.99
C GLU A 101 -53.05 -38.04 -3.99
N LYS A 102 -54.27 -37.50 -3.77
CA LYS A 102 -54.75 -36.33 -2.97
C LYS A 102 -54.45 -36.45 -1.43
N ARG A 103 -54.62 -35.45 -0.54
CA ARG A 103 -55.87 -34.70 -0.18
C ARG A 103 -55.65 -33.59 0.89
N ALA A 104 -56.65 -32.72 1.10
CA ALA A 104 -56.85 -31.76 2.22
C ALA A 104 -58.29 -32.00 2.83
N PRO A 105 -58.95 -31.19 3.72
CA PRO A 105 -58.64 -29.85 4.32
C PRO A 105 -59.09 -29.59 5.82
N HIS A 106 -58.99 -28.33 6.30
CA HIS A 106 -59.78 -27.67 7.41
C HIS A 106 -59.64 -28.17 8.88
N SER A 107 -60.00 -27.46 9.99
CA SER A 107 -60.44 -26.07 10.32
C SER A 107 -60.53 -25.81 11.87
N GLY A 108 -60.61 -24.54 12.35
CA GLY A 108 -60.97 -24.11 13.74
C GLY A 108 -59.88 -23.26 14.46
N GLU A 109 -60.08 -22.01 14.93
CA GLU A 109 -60.86 -21.43 16.08
C GLU A 109 -60.21 -21.63 17.48
N GLN A 110 -60.30 -20.77 18.53
CA GLN A 110 -60.83 -19.41 18.86
C GLN A 110 -60.15 -18.98 20.22
N GLU A 111 -60.12 -17.77 20.83
CA GLU A 111 -60.44 -16.34 20.55
C GLU A 111 -59.60 -15.46 21.57
N LYS A 112 -60.13 -14.31 22.06
CA LYS A 112 -59.64 -13.34 23.09
C LYS A 112 -58.40 -12.48 22.78
N LYS A 113 -58.40 -11.12 22.87
CA LYS A 113 -59.07 -10.08 23.73
C LYS A 113 -58.55 -10.05 25.18
N GLU A 114 -58.37 -8.91 25.87
CA GLU A 114 -58.71 -7.48 25.64
C GLU A 114 -57.83 -6.61 26.59
N ASN A 115 -57.78 -5.25 26.63
CA ASN A 115 -58.45 -4.13 25.91
C ASN A 115 -57.45 -2.92 25.87
N ALA A 116 -57.89 -1.68 25.62
CA ALA A 116 -57.09 -0.45 25.62
C ALA A 116 -57.78 0.73 26.35
N GLY A 117 -57.03 1.80 26.68
CA GLY A 117 -57.50 3.03 27.31
C GLY A 117 -56.43 3.64 28.24
N ASN A 118 -55.81 4.82 28.06
CA ASN A 118 -56.16 6.13 27.47
C ASN A 118 -56.92 7.08 28.44
N GLY A 119 -56.37 8.27 28.74
CA GLY A 119 -57.10 9.28 29.54
C GLY A 119 -56.26 10.30 30.35
N THR A 120 -56.12 11.49 29.79
CA THR A 120 -56.14 12.86 30.41
C THR A 120 -57.10 13.05 31.61
N SER A 121 -57.04 14.07 32.48
CA SER A 121 -56.15 15.26 32.65
C SER A 121 -56.46 16.07 33.94
N SER A 122 -55.62 17.08 34.25
CA SER A 122 -55.95 18.42 34.84
C SER A 122 -56.55 18.57 36.26
N GLY A 123 -56.15 19.63 36.98
CA GLY A 123 -56.95 20.21 38.09
C GLY A 123 -56.22 21.15 39.06
N ALA A 124 -56.85 22.27 39.42
CA ALA A 124 -56.45 23.34 40.36
C ALA A 124 -55.79 22.90 41.70
N ALA A 125 -54.90 23.64 42.39
CA ALA A 125 -54.71 25.09 42.65
C ALA A 125 -55.46 25.67 43.87
N ALA A 126 -54.74 25.86 44.98
CA ALA A 126 -54.98 26.80 46.09
C ALA A 126 -53.63 26.99 46.85
N ALA A 127 -53.10 28.15 47.28
CA ALA A 127 -53.58 29.52 47.59
C ALA A 127 -53.76 29.80 49.11
N ALA A 128 -52.73 30.37 49.75
CA ALA A 128 -52.84 31.12 51.00
C ALA A 128 -51.66 32.10 51.21
N ALA A 129 -52.02 33.38 51.40
CA ALA A 129 -51.45 34.46 52.22
C ALA A 129 -49.95 34.41 52.64
N THR A 130 -49.09 35.37 52.29
CA THR A 130 -49.13 36.84 52.59
C THR A 130 -48.88 37.17 54.07
N THR A 131 -47.71 37.74 54.39
CA THR A 131 -47.54 39.01 55.16
C THR A 131 -46.09 39.50 55.11
N THR A 132 -45.97 40.79 54.76
CA THR A 132 -44.94 41.83 55.01
C THR A 132 -44.13 41.69 56.33
N THR A 133 -42.97 42.30 56.59
CA THR A 133 -42.28 43.53 56.12
C THR A 133 -40.73 43.38 56.13
N ALA A 134 -40.03 44.52 55.94
CA ALA A 134 -38.64 44.84 56.33
C ALA A 134 -37.55 44.69 55.24
N ALA A 135 -37.13 45.84 54.70
CA ALA A 135 -35.91 45.98 53.93
C ALA A 135 -34.80 46.63 54.79
N ALA A 136 -33.69 45.93 55.01
CA ALA A 136 -32.45 46.50 55.53
C ALA A 136 -31.24 45.68 55.05
N ALA A 137 -30.17 46.37 54.63
CA ALA A 137 -29.04 45.77 53.93
C ALA A 137 -28.17 44.84 54.81
N SER A 138 -27.99 43.57 54.39
CA SER A 138 -26.84 42.73 54.79
C SER A 138 -26.66 41.48 53.91
N ALA A 139 -25.90 41.58 52.80
CA ALA A 139 -25.44 40.40 52.05
C ALA A 139 -24.15 40.54 51.19
N PRO A 140 -23.18 41.46 51.45
CA PRO A 140 -21.91 41.45 50.69
C PRO A 140 -21.14 40.13 50.92
N SER A 141 -21.31 39.53 52.11
CA SER A 141 -20.75 38.23 52.47
C SER A 141 -21.17 37.12 51.50
N ASN A 142 -22.45 37.00 51.15
CA ASN A 142 -22.93 35.88 50.32
C ASN A 142 -22.41 35.94 48.87
N LYS A 143 -22.19 37.15 48.32
CA LYS A 143 -21.48 37.28 47.03
C LYS A 143 -20.02 36.88 47.17
N LEU A 144 -19.29 37.43 48.16
CA LEU A 144 -17.88 37.09 48.39
C LEU A 144 -17.68 35.58 48.61
N ILE A 145 -18.55 34.93 49.38
CA ILE A 145 -18.52 33.48 49.62
C ILE A 145 -18.78 32.71 48.32
N ASN A 146 -19.81 33.08 47.55
CA ASN A 146 -20.09 32.42 46.27
C ASN A 146 -18.96 32.63 45.25
N ASP A 147 -18.34 33.81 45.21
CA ASP A 147 -17.23 34.11 44.30
C ASP A 147 -15.94 33.39 44.73
N LEU A 148 -15.67 33.27 46.04
CA LEU A 148 -14.59 32.43 46.58
C LEU A 148 -14.84 30.94 46.32
N GLN A 149 -16.09 30.46 46.45
CA GLN A 149 -16.46 29.07 46.21
C GLN A 149 -16.44 28.72 44.71
N ASN A 150 -16.84 29.65 43.84
CA ASN A 150 -16.73 29.52 42.38
C ASN A 150 -15.28 29.58 41.92
N ASN A 151 -14.46 30.49 42.46
CA ASN A 151 -13.02 30.53 42.18
C ASN A 151 -12.31 29.28 42.73
N GLY A 152 -12.69 28.80 43.91
CA GLY A 152 -12.21 27.53 44.47
C GLY A 152 -12.56 26.33 43.59
N ARG A 153 -13.83 26.23 43.13
CA ARG A 153 -14.28 25.18 42.19
C ARG A 153 -13.59 25.26 40.84
N ASN A 154 -13.41 26.46 40.29
CA ASN A 154 -12.68 26.68 39.04
C ASN A 154 -11.18 26.38 39.20
N SER A 155 -10.58 26.69 40.35
CA SER A 155 -9.19 26.35 40.68
C SER A 155 -9.02 24.84 40.87
N MET A 156 -9.95 24.17 41.53
CA MET A 156 -9.97 22.71 41.69
C MET A 156 -10.13 21.99 40.35
N ASN A 157 -10.99 22.49 39.45
CA ASN A 157 -11.12 21.97 38.08
C ASN A 157 -9.81 22.18 37.29
N LYS A 158 -9.13 23.33 37.44
CA LYS A 158 -7.81 23.59 36.84
C LYS A 158 -6.73 22.67 37.43
N LEU A 159 -6.74 22.42 38.73
CA LEU A 159 -5.80 21.54 39.41
C LEU A 159 -6.00 20.07 38.99
N GLN A 160 -7.25 19.63 38.84
CA GLN A 160 -7.59 18.31 38.30
C GLN A 160 -7.14 18.18 36.83
N PHE A 161 -7.34 19.21 36.01
CA PHE A 161 -6.84 19.26 34.63
C PHE A 161 -5.31 19.18 34.59
N LEU A 162 -4.61 19.98 35.41
CA LEU A 162 -3.15 19.96 35.53
C LEU A 162 -2.65 18.59 36.03
N PHE A 163 -3.34 17.95 36.95
CA PHE A 163 -3.01 16.60 37.41
C PHE A 163 -3.10 15.58 36.27
N TYR A 164 -4.21 15.56 35.52
CA TYR A 164 -4.32 14.68 34.34
C TYR A 164 -3.27 14.99 33.27
N GLN A 165 -2.94 16.27 33.05
CA GLN A 165 -1.86 16.67 32.14
C GLN A 165 -0.48 16.18 32.61
N MET A 166 -0.17 16.28 33.91
CA MET A 166 1.07 15.76 34.48
C MET A 166 1.16 14.23 34.40
N VAL A 167 0.07 13.51 34.72
CA VAL A 167 0.00 12.04 34.55
C VAL A 167 0.21 11.64 33.10
N LEU A 168 -0.43 12.35 32.15
CA LEU A 168 -0.28 12.11 30.71
C LEU A 168 1.16 12.35 30.24
N ILE A 169 1.82 13.41 30.72
CA ILE A 169 3.24 13.70 30.44
C ILE A 169 4.14 12.58 30.97
N VAL A 170 3.92 12.12 32.22
CA VAL A 170 4.69 11.00 32.79
C VAL A 170 4.49 9.71 31.99
N CYS A 171 3.26 9.42 31.55
CA CYS A 171 2.98 8.27 30.67
C CYS A 171 3.71 8.37 29.33
N PHE A 172 3.74 9.56 28.70
CA PHE A 172 4.47 9.77 27.45
C PHE A 172 6.00 9.69 27.62
N ILE A 173 6.56 10.20 28.74
CA ILE A 173 7.99 10.07 29.04
C ILE A 173 8.36 8.60 29.24
N TYR A 174 7.57 7.84 30.01
CA TYR A 174 7.80 6.41 30.21
C TYR A 174 7.71 5.62 28.90
N TYR A 175 6.66 5.84 28.10
CA TYR A 175 6.50 5.21 26.80
C TYR A 175 7.63 5.57 25.81
N GLY A 176 8.03 6.84 25.76
CA GLY A 176 9.13 7.33 24.94
C GLY A 176 10.47 6.69 25.34
N THR A 177 10.74 6.60 26.63
CA THR A 177 11.94 5.92 27.17
C THR A 177 11.94 4.43 26.80
N PHE A 178 10.82 3.75 26.97
CA PHE A 178 10.66 2.34 26.59
C PHE A 178 10.86 2.12 25.08
N ARG A 179 10.21 2.93 24.23
CA ARG A 179 10.38 2.86 22.77
C ARG A 179 11.80 3.20 22.32
N TYR A 180 12.47 4.14 22.98
CA TYR A 180 13.87 4.46 22.71
C TYR A 180 14.79 3.26 22.97
N PHE A 181 14.67 2.60 24.13
CA PHE A 181 15.45 1.39 24.41
C PHE A 181 15.11 0.24 23.45
N GLN A 182 13.82 0.03 23.14
CA GLN A 182 13.38 -0.98 22.18
C GLN A 182 13.95 -0.73 20.77
N PHE A 183 13.88 0.50 20.28
CA PHE A 183 14.43 0.90 18.98
C PHE A 183 15.94 0.65 18.91
N ASN A 184 16.71 1.14 19.89
CA ASN A 184 18.15 0.93 19.92
C ASN A 184 18.54 -0.56 19.99
N PHE A 185 17.79 -1.36 20.77
CA PHE A 185 18.00 -2.80 20.83
C PHE A 185 17.67 -3.49 19.49
N ASN A 186 16.54 -3.17 18.88
CA ASN A 186 16.12 -3.72 17.60
C ASN A 186 17.12 -3.37 16.48
N THR A 187 17.49 -2.10 16.33
CA THR A 187 18.49 -1.64 15.35
C THR A 187 19.84 -2.32 15.57
N THR A 188 20.32 -2.42 16.81
CA THR A 188 21.59 -3.09 17.11
C THR A 188 21.54 -4.59 16.82
N LYS A 189 20.44 -5.26 17.19
CA LYS A 189 20.19 -6.68 16.90
C LYS A 189 20.13 -6.92 15.38
N LEU A 190 19.43 -6.08 14.63
CA LEU A 190 19.33 -6.21 13.17
C LEU A 190 20.68 -6.00 12.50
N LYS A 191 21.48 -5.01 12.92
CA LYS A 191 22.83 -4.78 12.37
C LYS A 191 23.83 -5.89 12.72
N LEU A 192 23.77 -6.43 13.95
CA LEU A 192 24.58 -7.59 14.32
C LEU A 192 24.18 -8.83 13.50
N LEU A 193 22.89 -9.06 13.30
CA LEU A 193 22.39 -10.18 12.49
C LEU A 193 22.64 -9.98 11.00
N SER A 194 22.57 -8.77 10.45
CA SER A 194 22.85 -8.53 9.02
C SER A 194 24.31 -8.78 8.70
N ILE A 195 25.24 -8.43 9.60
CA ILE A 195 26.66 -8.81 9.49
C ILE A 195 26.84 -10.33 9.52
N VAL A 196 26.20 -11.04 10.45
CA VAL A 196 26.31 -12.51 10.60
C VAL A 196 25.68 -13.27 9.42
N TYR A 197 24.61 -12.74 8.83
CA TYR A 197 23.87 -13.37 7.72
C TYR A 197 24.22 -12.76 6.35
N ASN A 198 25.24 -11.90 6.24
CA ASN A 198 25.58 -11.27 4.95
C ASN A 198 26.07 -12.33 3.95
N PRO A 199 25.33 -12.62 2.86
CA PRO A 199 25.80 -13.56 1.86
C PRO A 199 27.00 -12.93 1.15
N SER A 200 28.10 -13.66 0.99
CA SER A 200 29.33 -13.13 0.38
C SER A 200 29.20 -13.03 -1.15
N HIS A 201 28.24 -12.23 -1.62
CA HIS A 201 27.74 -12.08 -3.00
C HIS A 201 27.77 -13.38 -3.83
N THR A 202 27.38 -14.51 -3.22
CA THR A 202 27.55 -15.85 -3.81
C THR A 202 26.21 -16.57 -3.92
N PRO A 203 25.71 -16.86 -5.14
CA PRO A 203 24.41 -17.51 -5.33
C PRO A 203 24.36 -18.94 -4.78
N GLN A 204 25.52 -19.59 -4.61
CA GLN A 204 25.65 -20.92 -4.02
C GLN A 204 25.25 -20.95 -2.54
N LEU A 205 25.62 -19.92 -1.78
CA LEU A 205 25.28 -19.80 -0.36
C LEU A 205 23.77 -19.57 -0.18
N ILE A 206 23.19 -18.66 -0.98
CA ILE A 206 21.74 -18.41 -1.01
C ILE A 206 20.98 -19.69 -1.37
N ARG A 207 21.45 -20.45 -2.37
CA ARG A 207 20.88 -21.77 -2.71
C ARG A 207 21.01 -22.77 -1.56
N GLN A 208 22.14 -22.80 -0.86
CA GLN A 208 22.34 -23.70 0.28
C GLN A 208 21.36 -23.42 1.41
N ASP A 209 21.03 -22.15 1.69
CA ASP A 209 20.03 -21.79 2.70
C ASP A 209 18.59 -22.07 2.24
N VAL A 210 18.25 -21.73 1.00
CA VAL A 210 16.90 -21.94 0.46
C VAL A 210 16.59 -23.44 0.26
N ASN A 211 17.59 -24.27 -0.07
CA ASN A 211 17.45 -25.73 -0.17
C ASN A 211 17.13 -26.43 1.17
N LYS A 212 17.25 -25.73 2.31
CA LYS A 212 16.83 -26.24 3.64
C LYS A 212 15.34 -26.05 3.91
N LEU A 213 14.63 -25.30 3.06
CA LEU A 213 13.23 -24.94 3.25
C LEU A 213 12.28 -25.99 2.64
N SER A 214 11.17 -26.25 3.33
CA SER A 214 10.14 -27.22 2.91
C SER A 214 9.38 -26.81 1.64
N LYS A 215 9.24 -25.51 1.41
CA LYS A 215 8.58 -24.87 0.27
C LYS A 215 9.10 -23.44 0.09
N ILE A 216 8.98 -22.91 -1.12
CA ILE A 216 9.27 -21.52 -1.49
C ILE A 216 8.04 -20.88 -2.15
N PRO A 217 7.87 -19.55 -2.10
CA PRO A 217 6.82 -18.87 -2.86
C PRO A 217 7.08 -19.02 -4.37
N LYS A 218 6.02 -19.08 -5.18
CA LYS A 218 6.12 -19.05 -6.65
C LYS A 218 6.33 -17.62 -7.13
N ARG A 219 5.71 -16.67 -6.43
CA ARG A 219 5.81 -15.22 -6.66
C ARG A 219 6.14 -14.51 -5.35
N LEU A 220 7.23 -13.76 -5.35
CA LEU A 220 7.64 -12.90 -4.26
C LEU A 220 7.25 -11.45 -4.57
N ALA A 221 6.74 -10.72 -3.61
CA ALA A 221 6.66 -9.26 -3.64
C ALA A 221 7.66 -8.65 -2.65
N ALA A 222 8.19 -7.48 -3.00
CA ALA A 222 8.99 -6.65 -2.11
C ALA A 222 8.53 -5.19 -2.22
N ILE A 223 8.21 -4.57 -1.09
CA ILE A 223 8.03 -3.12 -0.98
C ILE A 223 9.36 -2.50 -0.55
N LEU A 224 9.82 -1.51 -1.30
CA LEU A 224 11.08 -0.81 -1.11
C LEU A 224 10.82 0.69 -0.88
N GLU A 225 11.41 1.24 0.19
CA GLU A 225 11.31 2.66 0.53
C GLU A 225 12.57 3.40 0.07
N MET A 226 12.41 4.61 -0.48
CA MET A 226 13.55 5.45 -0.85
C MET A 226 14.06 6.19 0.40
N LYS A 227 15.26 5.82 0.86
CA LYS A 227 15.97 6.50 1.96
C LYS A 227 16.31 7.95 1.59
N SER A 228 16.58 8.79 2.58
CA SER A 228 16.95 10.19 2.35
C SER A 228 18.26 10.30 1.55
N ILE A 229 18.44 11.40 0.82
CA ILE A 229 19.68 11.63 0.04
C ILE A 229 20.91 11.80 0.97
N GLY A 230 20.69 12.15 2.24
CA GLY A 230 21.73 12.22 3.27
C GLY A 230 22.03 10.89 3.98
N ASP A 231 21.28 9.82 3.71
CA ASP A 231 21.52 8.50 4.29
C ASP A 231 22.55 7.71 3.46
N ILE A 232 23.21 6.73 4.10
CA ILE A 232 24.06 5.76 3.38
C ILE A 232 23.15 4.89 2.49
N ASP A 233 23.56 4.70 1.24
CA ASP A 233 22.73 4.11 0.17
C ASP A 233 21.36 4.79 0.04
N GLY A 234 21.42 6.13 0.04
CA GLY A 234 20.32 7.07 -0.06
C GLY A 234 19.81 7.38 -1.47
N GLY A 235 18.60 7.92 -1.55
CA GLY A 235 18.02 8.44 -2.79
C GLY A 235 17.82 7.41 -3.90
N ILE A 236 17.87 7.89 -5.15
CA ILE A 236 17.54 7.09 -6.35
C ILE A 236 18.52 5.92 -6.52
N ASN A 237 19.82 6.16 -6.43
CA ASN A 237 20.84 5.13 -6.65
C ASN A 237 20.75 4.03 -5.58
N GLY A 238 20.51 4.41 -4.32
CA GLY A 238 20.25 3.47 -3.23
C GLY A 238 19.06 2.55 -3.53
N LEU A 239 17.91 3.13 -3.93
CA LEU A 239 16.71 2.36 -4.28
C LEU A 239 16.93 1.43 -5.50
N LEU A 240 17.72 1.86 -6.49
CA LEU A 240 18.07 1.04 -7.65
C LEU A 240 18.96 -0.14 -7.25
N ASN A 241 19.96 0.09 -6.39
CA ASN A 241 20.83 -0.96 -5.86
C ASN A 241 20.04 -1.95 -4.98
N ASP A 242 19.28 -1.45 -4.00
CA ASP A 242 18.42 -2.24 -3.10
C ASP A 242 17.45 -3.14 -3.91
N GLY A 243 16.85 -2.60 -4.98
CA GLY A 243 16.01 -3.38 -5.89
C GLY A 243 16.77 -4.45 -6.70
N SER A 244 18.01 -4.16 -7.10
CA SER A 244 18.84 -5.11 -7.86
C SER A 244 19.44 -6.23 -7.00
N GLU A 245 19.76 -5.97 -5.73
CA GLU A 245 20.14 -6.99 -4.74
C GLU A 245 18.97 -7.94 -4.49
N VAL A 246 17.74 -7.43 -4.27
CA VAL A 246 16.55 -8.28 -4.14
C VAL A 246 16.30 -9.12 -5.40
N VAL A 247 16.55 -8.59 -6.61
CA VAL A 247 16.54 -9.38 -7.86
C VAL A 247 17.58 -10.51 -7.81
N CYS A 248 18.82 -10.22 -7.41
CA CYS A 248 19.89 -11.20 -7.31
C CYS A 248 19.58 -12.30 -6.27
N TRP A 249 19.04 -11.95 -5.10
CA TRP A 249 18.61 -12.93 -4.09
C TRP A 249 17.46 -13.79 -4.59
N THR A 250 16.47 -13.20 -5.27
CA THR A 250 15.28 -13.91 -5.77
C THR A 250 15.62 -14.91 -6.87
N ILE A 251 16.49 -14.52 -7.82
CA ILE A 251 17.04 -15.44 -8.85
C ILE A 251 17.85 -16.56 -8.19
N SER A 252 18.67 -16.22 -7.19
CA SER A 252 19.51 -17.20 -6.49
C SER A 252 18.69 -18.20 -5.68
N ALA A 253 17.58 -17.77 -5.08
CA ALA A 253 16.58 -18.60 -4.43
C ALA A 253 15.74 -19.47 -5.40
N GLY A 254 15.88 -19.29 -6.73
CA GLY A 254 15.14 -20.05 -7.74
C GLY A 254 13.67 -19.62 -7.92
N ILE A 255 13.29 -18.47 -7.38
CA ILE A 255 11.93 -17.92 -7.48
C ILE A 255 11.78 -17.22 -8.84
N LYS A 256 10.72 -17.55 -9.59
CA LYS A 256 10.57 -17.18 -11.00
C LYS A 256 9.87 -15.85 -11.27
N HIS A 257 9.11 -15.35 -10.31
CA HIS A 257 8.40 -14.08 -10.45
C HIS A 257 8.67 -13.21 -9.21
N LEU A 258 9.12 -11.98 -9.46
CA LEU A 258 9.33 -10.94 -8.46
C LEU A 258 8.40 -9.76 -8.78
N ILE A 259 7.84 -9.16 -7.75
CA ILE A 259 7.09 -7.91 -7.84
C ILE A 259 7.83 -6.90 -6.97
N LEU A 260 8.45 -5.89 -7.59
CA LEU A 260 9.04 -4.77 -6.85
C LEU A 260 8.03 -3.62 -6.85
N TYR A 261 7.73 -3.11 -5.66
CA TYR A 261 6.87 -1.95 -5.47
C TYR A 261 7.67 -0.82 -4.82
N ASP A 262 7.65 0.35 -5.45
CA ASP A 262 8.11 1.61 -4.87
C ASP A 262 6.95 2.62 -4.95
N TYR A 263 6.69 3.39 -3.89
CA TYR A 263 5.50 4.24 -3.81
C TYR A 263 5.37 5.24 -4.97
N ASP A 264 6.46 5.94 -5.28
CA ASP A 264 6.52 7.04 -6.25
C ASP A 264 6.66 6.57 -7.71
N GLY A 265 6.94 5.28 -7.94
CA GLY A 265 7.27 4.72 -9.25
C GLY A 265 8.65 5.14 -9.77
N VAL A 266 9.62 5.41 -8.90
CA VAL A 266 11.03 5.71 -9.23
C VAL A 266 11.67 4.59 -10.05
N LEU A 267 11.41 3.32 -9.73
CA LEU A 267 11.92 2.18 -10.50
C LEU A 267 11.31 2.16 -11.91
N LYS A 268 10.00 2.43 -12.02
CA LYS A 268 9.30 2.52 -13.31
C LYS A 268 9.75 3.71 -14.17
N LYS A 269 10.14 4.83 -13.54
CA LYS A 269 10.66 6.03 -14.21
C LYS A 269 12.09 5.82 -14.75
N ASN A 270 12.94 5.13 -13.99
CA ASN A 270 14.38 5.00 -14.26
C ASN A 270 14.78 3.63 -14.83
N ILE A 271 13.92 3.04 -15.66
CA ILE A 271 14.05 1.64 -16.13
C ILE A 271 15.42 1.28 -16.72
N ASN A 272 16.05 2.17 -17.48
CA ASN A 272 17.35 1.88 -18.11
C ASN A 272 18.53 1.96 -17.13
N LEU A 273 18.47 2.81 -16.10
CA LEU A 273 19.42 2.77 -14.98
C LEU A 273 19.20 1.50 -14.13
N PHE A 274 17.93 1.13 -13.87
CA PHE A 274 17.62 -0.08 -13.10
C PHE A 274 18.11 -1.37 -13.80
N ARG A 275 18.04 -1.42 -15.14
CA ARG A 275 18.61 -2.51 -15.94
C ARG A 275 20.14 -2.56 -15.84
N GLN A 276 20.81 -1.41 -15.76
CA GLN A 276 22.26 -1.35 -15.54
C GLN A 276 22.61 -1.88 -14.15
N GLU A 277 21.92 -1.47 -13.08
CA GLU A 277 22.22 -1.99 -11.73
C GLU A 277 21.88 -3.48 -11.55
N ILE A 278 20.80 -3.98 -12.18
CA ILE A 278 20.57 -5.43 -12.27
C ILE A 278 21.73 -6.13 -12.99
N HIS A 279 22.24 -5.59 -14.10
CA HIS A 279 23.35 -6.17 -14.83
C HIS A 279 24.66 -6.15 -14.02
N ASN A 280 24.94 -5.05 -13.31
CA ASN A 280 26.09 -4.89 -12.42
C ASN A 280 26.07 -5.94 -11.32
N ASN A 281 24.99 -6.00 -10.53
CA ASN A 281 24.92 -6.94 -9.41
C ASN A 281 24.77 -8.40 -9.87
N LEU A 282 24.11 -8.69 -11.00
CA LEU A 282 24.17 -10.05 -11.59
C LEU A 282 25.59 -10.44 -11.99
N THR A 283 26.39 -9.50 -12.50
CA THR A 283 27.81 -9.75 -12.81
C THR A 283 28.63 -9.97 -11.53
N ASN A 284 28.33 -9.26 -10.44
CA ASN A 284 28.96 -9.47 -9.14
C ASN A 284 28.65 -10.87 -8.56
N TYR A 285 27.40 -11.33 -8.65
CA TYR A 285 26.98 -12.64 -8.11
C TYR A 285 27.36 -13.84 -8.99
N TYR A 286 27.18 -13.74 -10.30
CA TYR A 286 27.33 -14.89 -11.23
C TYR A 286 28.62 -14.85 -12.06
N GLY A 287 29.34 -13.72 -12.04
CA GLY A 287 30.47 -13.46 -12.92
C GLY A 287 30.05 -13.16 -14.37
N PRO A 288 30.91 -12.53 -15.19
CA PRO A 288 30.56 -12.04 -16.52
C PRO A 288 30.32 -13.14 -17.60
N LYS A 289 30.27 -14.42 -17.22
CA LYS A 289 30.21 -15.56 -18.15
C LYS A 289 28.88 -16.31 -18.18
N ASP A 290 28.07 -16.24 -17.11
CA ASP A 290 26.80 -16.98 -16.99
C ASP A 290 25.70 -16.08 -16.38
N LEU A 291 25.42 -14.94 -17.03
CA LEU A 291 24.38 -14.02 -16.56
C LEU A 291 22.98 -14.63 -16.78
N PRO A 292 22.15 -14.76 -15.73
CA PRO A 292 20.78 -15.24 -15.86
C PRO A 292 19.92 -14.23 -16.64
N LYS A 293 19.14 -14.72 -17.60
CA LYS A 293 18.25 -13.88 -18.41
C LYS A 293 17.04 -13.44 -17.58
N TYR A 294 16.82 -12.14 -17.47
CA TYR A 294 15.65 -11.55 -16.82
C TYR A 294 14.77 -10.78 -17.82
N CYS A 295 13.51 -10.59 -17.46
CA CYS A 295 12.58 -9.66 -18.12
C CYS A 295 11.96 -8.75 -17.06
N ILE A 296 11.96 -7.44 -17.30
CA ILE A 296 11.24 -6.45 -16.49
C ILE A 296 9.94 -6.07 -17.20
N LYS A 297 8.83 -6.07 -16.47
CA LYS A 297 7.47 -5.83 -16.97
C LYS A 297 6.85 -4.64 -16.27
N ILE A 298 6.23 -3.74 -17.04
CA ILE A 298 5.44 -2.62 -16.52
C ILE A 298 3.99 -2.80 -17.00
N PRO A 299 3.09 -3.39 -16.18
CA PRO A 299 1.75 -3.83 -16.59
C PRO A 299 0.91 -2.74 -17.27
N HIS A 300 0.77 -1.56 -16.66
CA HIS A 300 -0.04 -0.45 -17.20
C HIS A 300 0.48 0.17 -18.50
N LEU A 301 1.72 -0.12 -18.90
CA LEU A 301 2.27 0.30 -20.18
C LEU A 301 2.28 -0.83 -21.21
N ASN A 302 1.95 -2.06 -20.79
CA ASN A 302 2.19 -3.31 -21.51
C ASN A 302 3.59 -3.39 -22.15
N LYS A 303 4.61 -2.94 -21.40
CA LYS A 303 6.02 -2.94 -21.82
C LYS A 303 6.80 -4.04 -21.13
N LEU A 304 7.64 -4.72 -21.91
CA LEU A 304 8.63 -5.70 -21.45
C LEU A 304 10.02 -5.19 -21.84
N TYR A 305 11.00 -5.34 -20.95
CA TYR A 305 12.39 -4.96 -21.14
C TYR A 305 13.30 -6.12 -20.76
N TYR A 306 14.17 -6.56 -21.67
CA TYR A 306 15.10 -7.68 -21.42
C TYR A 306 16.49 -7.19 -21.01
N ASN A 307 17.46 -8.10 -20.85
CA ASN A 307 18.86 -7.76 -20.52
C ASN A 307 19.53 -6.89 -21.62
N ASN A 308 19.18 -7.09 -22.90
CA ASN A 308 19.82 -6.39 -24.03
C ASN A 308 19.28 -4.96 -24.20
N VAL A 309 20.17 -3.95 -24.12
CA VAL A 309 19.80 -2.52 -24.22
C VAL A 309 19.26 -2.13 -25.61
N THR A 310 19.57 -2.90 -26.66
CA THR A 310 19.19 -2.65 -28.07
C THR A 310 17.70 -2.75 -28.39
N ASP A 311 16.88 -3.29 -27.49
CA ASP A 311 15.50 -3.68 -27.78
C ASP A 311 14.46 -2.57 -27.42
N ASP A 312 14.90 -1.31 -27.24
CA ASP A 312 14.05 -0.17 -26.84
C ASP A 312 13.16 0.38 -27.99
N GLU A 313 13.37 -0.07 -29.24
CA GLU A 313 12.66 0.35 -30.46
C GLU A 313 11.86 -0.81 -31.11
N GLY A 314 10.55 -0.81 -30.87
CA GLY A 314 9.55 -1.54 -31.67
C GLY A 314 9.00 -2.83 -31.05
N LEU A 315 7.69 -3.05 -31.27
CA LEU A 315 7.13 -4.40 -31.14
C LEU A 315 7.77 -5.28 -32.21
N LYS A 316 8.28 -6.44 -31.79
CA LYS A 316 8.57 -7.57 -32.68
C LYS A 316 7.82 -8.78 -32.14
N ASP A 317 7.42 -9.62 -33.07
CA ASP A 317 6.31 -10.54 -32.90
C ASP A 317 6.65 -11.78 -32.05
N GLU A 318 5.68 -12.67 -32.00
CA GLU A 318 5.63 -13.86 -31.15
C GLU A 318 6.73 -14.91 -31.49
N GLU A 319 6.80 -15.97 -30.69
CA GLU A 319 7.52 -17.23 -30.99
C GLU A 319 9.05 -17.33 -30.84
N GLU A 320 9.77 -16.38 -30.22
CA GLU A 320 10.97 -16.76 -29.45
C GLU A 320 10.67 -16.85 -27.95
N ASN A 321 10.36 -18.08 -27.51
CA ASN A 321 10.13 -18.44 -26.11
C ASN A 321 11.46 -18.49 -25.33
N LYS A 322 12.13 -17.32 -25.26
CA LYS A 322 13.38 -17.08 -24.52
C LYS A 322 13.12 -17.30 -23.02
N LYS A 323 13.24 -18.55 -22.58
CA LYS A 323 13.13 -19.01 -21.19
C LYS A 323 13.96 -18.13 -20.25
N VAL A 324 13.31 -17.16 -19.63
CA VAL A 324 13.91 -16.30 -18.59
C VAL A 324 14.07 -17.08 -17.29
N SER A 325 15.10 -16.71 -16.52
CA SER A 325 15.28 -17.16 -15.15
C SER A 325 14.29 -16.47 -14.20
N ILE A 326 13.92 -15.21 -14.50
CA ILE A 326 12.96 -14.43 -13.70
C ILE A 326 12.14 -13.42 -14.53
N GLU A 327 10.88 -13.23 -14.15
CA GLU A 327 10.02 -12.10 -14.53
C GLU A 327 9.95 -11.11 -13.36
N ILE A 328 10.31 -9.84 -13.59
CA ILE A 328 10.33 -8.77 -12.59
C ILE A 328 9.22 -7.78 -12.94
N THR A 329 8.13 -7.76 -12.18
CA THR A 329 7.05 -6.77 -12.35
C THR A 329 7.36 -5.55 -11.51
N LEU A 330 7.37 -4.35 -12.11
CA LEU A 330 7.51 -3.10 -11.38
C LEU A 330 6.13 -2.46 -11.14
N LEU A 331 5.83 -2.14 -9.88
CA LEU A 331 4.57 -1.54 -9.44
C LEU A 331 4.78 -0.23 -8.65
N SER A 332 3.70 0.57 -8.50
CA SER A 332 3.64 1.72 -7.57
C SER A 332 2.19 2.05 -7.19
N VAL A 333 1.95 3.10 -6.39
CA VAL A 333 0.63 3.43 -5.80
C VAL A 333 -0.54 3.54 -6.80
N ARG A 334 -0.28 3.97 -8.05
CA ARG A 334 -1.28 4.06 -9.14
C ARG A 334 -1.85 2.68 -9.54
N ASP A 335 -1.07 1.64 -9.31
CA ASP A 335 -1.35 0.29 -9.76
C ASP A 335 -2.28 -0.44 -8.77
N GLY A 336 -2.49 0.17 -7.59
CA GLY A 336 -3.45 -0.28 -6.59
C GLY A 336 -4.83 0.35 -6.75
N ARG A 337 -5.21 1.23 -5.82
CA ARG A 337 -6.60 1.74 -5.73
C ARG A 337 -7.06 2.51 -6.96
N GLU A 338 -6.18 3.28 -7.61
CA GLU A 338 -6.54 4.03 -8.84
C GLU A 338 -6.91 3.09 -9.99
N THR A 339 -6.23 1.95 -10.10
CA THR A 339 -6.50 0.95 -11.16
C THR A 339 -7.86 0.29 -11.01
N ILE A 340 -8.29 -0.03 -9.78
CA ILE A 340 -9.65 -0.55 -9.51
C ILE A 340 -10.70 0.50 -9.93
N VAL A 341 -10.45 1.78 -9.64
CA VAL A 341 -11.32 2.89 -10.03
C VAL A 341 -11.36 3.08 -11.56
N ASP A 342 -10.23 3.01 -12.26
CA ASP A 342 -10.17 3.10 -13.73
C ASP A 342 -10.84 1.91 -14.43
N LEU A 343 -10.71 0.69 -13.88
CA LEU A 343 -11.44 -0.49 -14.35
C LEU A 343 -12.96 -0.28 -14.19
N THR A 344 -13.40 0.18 -13.02
CA THR A 344 -14.82 0.44 -12.74
C THR A 344 -15.41 1.50 -13.67
N LYS A 345 -14.69 2.61 -13.94
CA LYS A 345 -15.09 3.62 -14.94
C LYS A 345 -15.29 2.98 -16.32
N THR A 346 -14.35 2.15 -16.76
CA THR A 346 -14.37 1.56 -18.10
C THR A 346 -15.44 0.48 -18.25
N MET A 347 -15.71 -0.30 -17.19
CA MET A 347 -16.87 -1.21 -17.14
C MET A 347 -18.19 -0.43 -17.24
N ASN A 348 -18.31 0.70 -16.54
CA ASN A 348 -19.48 1.57 -16.65
C ASN A 348 -19.62 2.18 -18.06
N GLU A 349 -18.53 2.62 -18.70
CA GLU A 349 -18.56 3.06 -20.10
C GLU A 349 -19.07 1.96 -21.04
N LEU A 350 -18.62 0.71 -20.84
CA LEU A 350 -19.04 -0.42 -21.67
C LEU A 350 -20.50 -0.82 -21.44
N TYR A 351 -20.99 -0.71 -20.20
CA TYR A 351 -22.40 -0.86 -19.86
C TYR A 351 -23.28 0.21 -20.53
N LEU A 352 -22.88 1.49 -20.46
CA LEU A 352 -23.57 2.59 -21.15
C LEU A 352 -23.64 2.40 -22.68
N HIS A 353 -22.59 1.85 -23.29
CA HIS A 353 -22.57 1.48 -24.71
C HIS A 353 -23.26 0.13 -25.02
N LYS A 354 -23.92 -0.50 -24.03
CA LYS A 354 -24.60 -1.81 -24.13
C LYS A 354 -23.69 -2.96 -24.61
N LYS A 355 -22.38 -2.87 -24.32
CA LYS A 355 -21.36 -3.88 -24.64
C LYS A 355 -21.06 -4.86 -23.51
N LEU A 356 -21.59 -4.57 -22.31
CA LEU A 356 -21.47 -5.36 -21.10
C LEU A 356 -22.83 -5.35 -20.41
N GLN A 357 -23.31 -6.47 -19.89
CA GLN A 357 -24.52 -6.53 -19.08
C GLN A 357 -24.18 -6.54 -17.58
N GLU A 358 -25.08 -6.02 -16.75
CA GLU A 358 -24.93 -6.01 -15.28
C GLU A 358 -24.61 -7.41 -14.71
N LYS A 359 -25.29 -8.44 -15.22
CA LYS A 359 -25.09 -9.87 -14.84
C LYS A 359 -23.71 -10.43 -15.21
N GLU A 360 -22.95 -9.76 -16.06
CA GLU A 360 -21.59 -10.17 -16.43
C GLU A 360 -20.52 -9.57 -15.50
N ILE A 361 -20.87 -8.55 -14.70
CA ILE A 361 -20.01 -7.92 -13.71
C ILE A 361 -19.87 -8.84 -12.49
N THR A 362 -19.11 -9.91 -12.70
CA THR A 362 -18.81 -10.97 -11.72
C THR A 362 -17.46 -10.73 -11.05
N MET A 363 -17.27 -11.30 -9.85
CA MET A 363 -15.97 -11.30 -9.17
C MET A 363 -14.86 -11.90 -10.05
N ASP A 364 -15.18 -12.94 -10.84
CA ASP A 364 -14.23 -13.56 -11.76
C ASP A 364 -13.82 -12.63 -12.91
N LEU A 365 -14.76 -11.85 -13.47
CA LEU A 365 -14.43 -10.84 -14.50
C LEU A 365 -13.50 -9.77 -13.92
N ILE A 366 -13.86 -9.20 -12.77
CA ILE A 366 -13.04 -8.17 -12.10
C ILE A 366 -11.64 -8.71 -11.77
N ASN A 367 -11.57 -9.94 -11.25
CA ASN A 367 -10.30 -10.59 -10.93
C ASN A 367 -9.42 -10.81 -12.17
N ASN A 368 -9.98 -11.29 -13.28
CA ASN A 368 -9.23 -11.54 -14.50
C ASN A 368 -8.72 -10.24 -15.15
N GLU A 369 -9.54 -9.19 -15.19
CA GLU A 369 -9.13 -7.86 -15.71
C GLU A 369 -8.05 -7.22 -14.82
N LEU A 370 -8.15 -7.32 -13.49
CA LEU A 370 -7.12 -6.82 -12.57
C LEU A 370 -5.80 -7.60 -12.69
N ILE A 371 -5.86 -8.93 -12.86
CA ILE A 371 -4.69 -9.77 -13.11
C ILE A 371 -3.99 -9.40 -14.44
N GLN A 372 -4.74 -8.99 -15.45
CA GLN A 372 -4.15 -8.47 -16.70
C GLN A 372 -3.55 -7.07 -16.53
N LEU A 373 -4.20 -6.20 -15.74
CA LEU A 373 -3.78 -4.81 -15.52
C LEU A 373 -2.58 -4.65 -14.59
N VAL A 374 -2.40 -5.54 -13.60
CA VAL A 374 -1.42 -5.40 -12.51
C VAL A 374 -0.50 -6.62 -12.39
N GLY A 375 -0.99 -7.82 -12.74
CA GLY A 375 -0.31 -9.10 -12.55
C GLY A 375 -1.00 -10.00 -11.52
N HIS A 376 -0.46 -11.20 -11.32
CA HIS A 376 -1.04 -12.18 -10.39
C HIS A 376 -0.74 -11.88 -8.91
N GLU A 377 -1.60 -12.39 -8.02
CA GLU A 377 -1.40 -12.43 -6.56
C GLU A 377 0.01 -12.97 -6.19
N PRO A 378 0.80 -12.27 -5.34
CA PRO A 378 2.02 -12.80 -4.74
C PRO A 378 1.72 -13.78 -3.60
N ASP A 379 2.58 -14.79 -3.40
CA ASP A 379 2.40 -15.75 -2.30
C ASP A 379 3.01 -15.23 -0.97
N LEU A 380 4.10 -14.46 -1.06
CA LEU A 380 4.80 -13.81 0.05
C LEU A 380 5.11 -12.35 -0.34
N LEU A 381 4.90 -11.41 0.58
CA LEU A 381 5.34 -10.02 0.48
C LEU A 381 6.33 -9.70 1.60
N LEU A 382 7.52 -9.25 1.21
CA LEU A 382 8.53 -8.67 2.09
C LEU A 382 8.34 -7.15 2.16
N TYR A 383 8.40 -6.58 3.35
CA TYR A 383 8.35 -5.13 3.56
C TYR A 383 9.63 -4.66 4.26
N PHE A 384 10.42 -3.85 3.55
CA PHE A 384 11.74 -3.38 3.99
C PHE A 384 11.70 -1.93 4.51
N GLY A 385 10.79 -1.63 5.44
CA GLY A 385 10.69 -0.33 6.11
C GLY A 385 10.50 -0.44 7.64
N PRO A 386 10.77 0.63 8.41
CA PRO A 386 10.79 0.59 9.88
C PRO A 386 9.45 0.20 10.51
N SER A 387 8.35 0.68 9.93
CA SER A 387 6.99 0.53 10.45
C SER A 387 6.07 -0.01 9.37
N LEU A 388 5.39 -1.13 9.64
CA LEU A 388 4.52 -1.80 8.66
C LEU A 388 3.39 -0.89 8.14
N ASP A 389 3.60 -0.31 6.96
CA ASP A 389 2.57 0.28 6.10
C ASP A 389 2.70 -0.35 4.71
N LEU A 390 1.59 -0.81 4.13
CA LEU A 390 1.58 -1.35 2.76
C LEU A 390 1.57 -0.24 1.70
N GLN A 391 1.55 1.04 2.09
CA GLN A 391 1.71 2.22 1.22
C GLN A 391 0.72 2.28 0.02
N GLY A 392 -0.42 1.57 0.10
CA GLY A 392 -1.37 1.45 -1.01
C GLY A 392 -1.05 0.38 -2.07
N PHE A 393 -0.14 -0.56 -1.78
CA PHE A 393 0.11 -1.77 -2.58
C PHE A 393 -1.21 -2.45 -3.01
N PRO A 394 -1.32 -2.98 -4.24
CA PRO A 394 -2.60 -3.39 -4.82
C PRO A 394 -3.50 -4.26 -3.93
N PRO A 395 -4.58 -3.69 -3.34
CA PRO A 395 -5.27 -4.32 -2.21
C PRO A 395 -6.11 -5.55 -2.59
N TRP A 396 -6.47 -5.68 -3.87
CA TRP A 396 -7.13 -6.88 -4.39
C TRP A 396 -6.19 -8.10 -4.40
N HIS A 397 -4.91 -7.88 -4.71
CA HIS A 397 -3.95 -8.95 -4.99
C HIS A 397 -3.32 -9.59 -3.74
N ILE A 398 -3.50 -8.97 -2.56
CA ILE A 398 -2.89 -9.38 -1.29
C ILE A 398 -3.78 -10.23 -0.39
N ARG A 399 -4.94 -10.68 -0.91
CA ARG A 399 -6.01 -11.38 -0.18
C ARG A 399 -5.57 -12.70 0.48
N LEU A 400 -4.54 -13.36 -0.05
CA LEU A 400 -3.98 -14.64 0.43
C LEU A 400 -2.45 -14.59 0.54
N THR A 401 -1.86 -13.40 0.55
CA THR A 401 -0.41 -13.18 0.61
C THR A 401 0.07 -13.20 2.05
N GLU A 402 1.10 -13.98 2.35
CA GLU A 402 1.77 -13.90 3.64
C GLU A 402 2.64 -12.63 3.70
N PHE A 403 2.63 -11.92 4.84
CA PHE A 403 3.44 -10.71 5.03
C PHE A 403 4.63 -11.00 5.95
N TYR A 404 5.82 -10.52 5.59
CA TYR A 404 6.99 -10.54 6.48
C TYR A 404 7.72 -9.20 6.54
N TRP A 405 8.08 -8.81 7.76
CA TRP A 405 8.65 -7.52 8.15
C TRP A 405 9.40 -7.70 9.48
N GLU A 406 10.45 -6.90 9.71
CA GLU A 406 11.11 -6.77 11.01
C GLU A 406 10.99 -5.32 11.52
N THR A 407 10.57 -5.16 12.77
CA THR A 407 10.36 -3.83 13.39
C THR A 407 11.65 -3.02 13.48
N ASP A 408 11.54 -1.73 13.16
CA ASP A 408 12.64 -0.76 13.19
C ASP A 408 13.76 -1.07 12.14
N ASN A 409 13.45 -1.80 11.05
CA ASN A 409 14.36 -2.11 9.94
C ASN A 409 14.39 -1.02 8.84
N ASN A 410 15.50 -0.28 8.71
CA ASN A 410 15.68 0.78 7.69
C ASN A 410 16.50 0.34 6.45
N GLU A 411 16.90 -0.93 6.36
CA GLU A 411 17.90 -1.41 5.41
C GLU A 411 17.38 -2.63 4.64
N VAL A 412 17.55 -2.66 3.31
CA VAL A 412 17.21 -3.82 2.48
C VAL A 412 18.30 -4.87 2.70
N SER A 413 18.00 -5.88 3.51
CA SER A 413 18.99 -6.85 3.99
C SER A 413 18.60 -8.30 3.69
N TYR A 414 19.58 -9.12 3.30
CA TYR A 414 19.36 -10.54 3.04
C TYR A 414 18.80 -11.28 4.28
N LEU A 415 19.12 -10.82 5.48
CA LEU A 415 18.54 -11.29 6.74
C LEU A 415 17.01 -11.30 6.72
N VAL A 416 16.39 -10.19 6.29
CA VAL A 416 14.92 -10.07 6.21
C VAL A 416 14.38 -10.96 5.08
N PHE A 417 15.08 -11.03 3.95
CA PHE A 417 14.72 -11.90 2.83
C PHE A 417 14.69 -13.38 3.22
N ILE A 418 15.79 -13.93 3.78
CA ILE A 418 15.88 -15.35 4.10
C ILE A 418 14.99 -15.76 5.28
N ARG A 419 14.77 -14.86 6.25
CA ARG A 419 13.82 -15.09 7.35
C ARG A 419 12.37 -15.06 6.87
N GLY A 420 12.02 -14.17 5.94
CA GLY A 420 10.69 -14.17 5.31
C GLY A 420 10.41 -15.46 4.52
N LEU A 421 11.40 -15.95 3.75
CA LEU A 421 11.30 -17.26 3.09
C LEU A 421 11.15 -18.40 4.12
N LYS A 422 11.86 -18.34 5.24
CA LYS A 422 11.78 -19.33 6.31
C LYS A 422 10.40 -19.37 6.97
N GLU A 423 9.84 -18.22 7.37
CA GLU A 423 8.50 -18.18 7.97
C GLU A 423 7.42 -18.58 6.95
N TYR A 424 7.54 -18.14 5.69
CA TYR A 424 6.67 -18.65 4.62
C TYR A 424 6.74 -20.17 4.48
N SER A 425 7.93 -20.77 4.60
CA SER A 425 8.11 -22.23 4.52
C SER A 425 7.40 -22.98 5.65
N ASN A 426 7.28 -22.36 6.83
CA ASN A 426 6.58 -22.92 7.99
C ASN A 426 5.06 -22.68 7.98
N CYS A 427 4.57 -21.64 7.28
CA CYS A 427 3.15 -21.28 7.33
C CYS A 427 2.21 -22.36 6.74
N LYS A 428 1.10 -22.64 7.43
CA LYS A 428 0.01 -23.52 6.99
C LYS A 428 -1.17 -22.69 6.45
N ILE A 429 -1.22 -22.50 5.13
CA ILE A 429 -2.31 -21.77 4.45
C ILE A 429 -3.57 -22.66 4.42
N ASN A 430 -4.54 -22.38 5.29
CA ASN A 430 -5.72 -23.24 5.48
C ASN A 430 -6.86 -23.04 4.45
N LEU A 431 -6.92 -21.87 3.78
CA LEU A 431 -7.95 -21.53 2.78
C LEU A 431 -9.42 -21.77 3.23
N GLY A 432 -9.71 -21.56 4.52
CA GLY A 432 -11.06 -21.74 5.09
C GLY A 432 -11.45 -23.19 5.42
N LYS A 433 -10.47 -24.09 5.58
CA LYS A 433 -10.63 -25.49 6.02
C LYS A 433 -10.02 -25.74 7.40
#